data_AF-A0A1F8JQG9-F1
#
_entry.id   AF-A0A1F8JQG9-F1
#
_cell.length_a   1.000
_cell.length_b   1.000
_cell.length_c   1.000
_cell.angle_alpha   90.00
_cell.angle_beta   90.00
_cell.angle_gamma   90.00
#
_symmetry.space_group_name_H-M   'P 1'
#
loop_
_entity.id
_entity.type
_entity.pdbx_description
1 polymer ?
#
loop_
_entity_poly.entity_id
_entity_poly.type
_entity_poly.pdbx_seq_one_letter_code
_entity_poly.pdbx_strand_id
1 'polypeptide(L)'
;MSHQIWEFFMRFFLSIWLFFVSGLSASSESSYPYISGYTWWHFCEHRLTQPDFGKSVYTKFDPLDVKSGDTIFVEYNCLEEFAREYLPKIQERVILITSNYGTRADMPLPGPFGYLLEEKKIVAWFVQNIDREPTDKLIPMPIGLASNYWPHGNHQLVNSMIPFALRNKDRPIFIYLNFSMSHERESCRDYFNAMGIPLEPRKSYASYLRDLTKTVFVISPPGGGIDCHRTWEALLFGCYPVLQSTTLDPLFEDLPVVIVKDWEEVTPELLEEKQRELGAKKWSREKLYSDYWFKKVRALQEEIRSLPEEIIRKIEQHDATSSWKELYYDVLPRVIRDQNIQTVLEVGVALGGHAEAILKNSEVRSYIGVDPYQLYDPNDGFQIDVGRYGSFDYLYRWVKDIRLKSFGKRARLIREKSTDAARQFEDESLDCIFIDGDHRYEAVLNDLRAWFPKLKKGHLMLGDDYWMKDVAEAVDEFFQREGKEVFFFESKSGYRIWAVHK
;
A
#
# COMPACT_ATOMS: atom_id res chain seq x y z
N MET A 1 -34.89 1.95 -20.93
CA MET A 1 -33.87 2.38 -19.94
C MET A 1 -33.28 1.10 -19.35
N SER A 2 -32.04 0.77 -19.68
CA SER A 2 -31.52 -0.60 -19.60
C SER A 2 -31.13 -1.02 -18.18
N HIS A 3 -31.29 -2.31 -17.90
CA HIS A 3 -30.92 -3.03 -16.67
C HIS A 3 -29.47 -2.74 -16.20
N GLN A 4 -28.60 -2.31 -17.11
CA GLN A 4 -27.21 -1.92 -16.83
C GLN A 4 -27.08 -0.62 -16.02
N ILE A 5 -28.00 0.33 -16.17
CA ILE A 5 -27.98 1.58 -15.39
C ILE A 5 -28.34 1.27 -13.93
N TRP A 6 -29.28 0.34 -13.71
CA TRP A 6 -29.71 -0.08 -12.37
C TRP A 6 -28.63 -0.88 -11.62
N GLU A 7 -27.91 -1.76 -12.34
CA GLU A 7 -26.71 -2.47 -11.83
C GLU A 7 -25.59 -1.51 -11.40
N PHE A 8 -25.32 -0.46 -12.20
CA PHE A 8 -24.34 0.56 -11.86
C PHE A 8 -24.72 1.32 -10.58
N PHE A 9 -25.99 1.73 -10.45
CA PHE A 9 -26.49 2.40 -9.24
C PHE A 9 -26.42 1.48 -8.01
N MET A 10 -26.77 0.20 -8.12
CA MET A 10 -26.71 -0.74 -7.00
C MET A 10 -25.27 -1.01 -6.55
N ARG A 11 -24.32 -1.16 -7.48
CA ARG A 11 -22.90 -1.32 -7.15
C ARG A 11 -22.31 -0.06 -6.51
N PHE A 12 -22.74 1.12 -6.96
CA PHE A 12 -22.36 2.41 -6.37
C PHE A 12 -22.90 2.59 -4.95
N PHE A 13 -24.11 2.09 -4.65
CA PHE A 13 -24.66 2.13 -3.29
C PHE A 13 -24.06 1.05 -2.35
N LEU A 14 -23.70 -0.13 -2.86
CA LEU A 14 -23.03 -1.18 -2.08
C LEU A 14 -21.57 -0.82 -1.73
N SER A 15 -20.86 -0.10 -2.62
CA SER A 15 -19.53 0.43 -2.30
C SER A 15 -19.57 1.57 -1.29
N ILE A 16 -20.63 2.38 -1.29
CA ILE A 16 -20.90 3.37 -0.22
C ILE A 16 -21.15 2.64 1.10
N TRP A 17 -21.93 1.56 1.11
CA TRP A 17 -22.28 0.85 2.35
C TRP A 17 -21.09 0.13 3.02
N LEU A 18 -20.16 -0.43 2.23
CA LEU A 18 -18.91 -1.01 2.76
C LEU A 18 -17.94 0.05 3.32
N PHE A 19 -18.07 1.31 2.92
CA PHE A 19 -17.31 2.43 3.51
C PHE A 19 -17.93 2.95 4.81
N PHE A 20 -19.24 2.80 4.99
CA PHE A 20 -19.97 3.32 6.15
C PHE A 20 -19.70 2.55 7.46
N VAL A 21 -19.15 1.34 7.41
CA VAL A 21 -18.88 0.52 8.62
C VAL A 21 -17.52 0.84 9.26
N SER A 22 -16.65 1.67 8.66
CA SER A 22 -15.35 2.01 9.24
C SER A 22 -14.97 3.50 9.28
N GLY A 23 -15.93 4.43 9.15
CA GLY A 23 -15.56 5.85 9.16
C GLY A 23 -16.75 6.82 9.10
N LEU A 24 -17.64 6.75 10.09
CA LEU A 24 -18.83 7.62 10.18
C LEU A 24 -18.53 9.09 10.54
N SER A 25 -17.32 9.61 10.28
CA SER A 25 -16.99 11.04 10.48
C SER A 25 -16.18 11.71 9.35
N ALA A 26 -15.85 11.02 8.24
CA ALA A 26 -14.95 11.55 7.21
C ALA A 26 -15.64 12.09 5.94
N SER A 27 -16.95 11.90 5.78
CA SER A 27 -17.65 12.12 4.50
C SER A 27 -17.91 13.59 4.14
N SER A 28 -17.63 14.56 5.02
CA SER A 28 -17.84 15.99 4.73
C SER A 28 -16.59 16.72 4.21
N GLU A 29 -15.42 16.07 4.20
CA GLU A 29 -14.14 16.73 3.86
C GLU A 29 -13.49 16.23 2.56
N SER A 30 -13.77 14.99 2.16
CA SER A 30 -13.27 14.43 0.89
C SER A 30 -14.03 14.97 -0.33
N SER A 31 -13.35 15.06 -1.48
CA SER A 31 -13.95 15.40 -2.78
C SER A 31 -14.46 14.18 -3.56
N TYR A 32 -14.46 13.00 -2.94
CA TYR A 32 -14.93 11.75 -3.55
C TYR A 32 -16.37 11.91 -4.14
N PRO A 33 -16.64 11.42 -5.36
CA PRO A 33 -15.80 10.55 -6.20
C PRO A 33 -14.83 11.29 -7.13
N TYR A 34 -14.72 12.62 -7.03
CA TYR A 34 -13.81 13.38 -7.86
C TYR A 34 -12.38 13.32 -7.34
N ILE A 35 -11.45 13.46 -8.27
CA ILE A 35 -10.03 13.54 -7.98
C ILE A 35 -9.74 14.94 -7.44
N SER A 36 -9.00 15.02 -6.35
CA SER A 36 -8.47 16.26 -5.76
C SER A 36 -7.33 15.90 -4.81
N GLY A 37 -6.58 16.90 -4.36
CA GLY A 37 -5.57 16.69 -3.33
C GLY A 37 -6.13 16.08 -2.04
N TYR A 38 -7.33 16.47 -1.62
CA TYR A 38 -7.98 15.90 -0.44
C TYR A 38 -8.48 14.47 -0.67
N THR A 39 -8.94 14.14 -1.88
CA THR A 39 -9.31 12.77 -2.21
C THR A 39 -8.11 11.84 -2.09
N TRP A 40 -6.93 12.25 -2.57
CA TRP A 40 -5.68 11.52 -2.38
C TRP A 40 -5.22 11.49 -0.92
N TRP A 41 -5.31 12.62 -0.23
CA TRP A 41 -4.95 12.72 1.18
C TRP A 41 -5.75 11.74 2.03
N HIS A 42 -7.06 11.62 1.82
CA HIS A 42 -7.92 10.68 2.56
C HIS A 42 -7.72 9.22 2.14
N PHE A 43 -7.33 8.98 0.90
CA PHE A 43 -7.07 7.63 0.39
C PHE A 43 -5.87 6.99 1.07
N CYS A 44 -4.83 7.75 1.38
CA CYS A 44 -3.58 7.17 1.87
C CYS A 44 -3.70 6.59 3.29
N GLU A 45 -2.91 5.56 3.60
CA GLU A 45 -2.81 5.02 4.97
C GLU A 45 -2.05 6.00 5.88
N HIS A 46 -0.94 6.55 5.40
CA HIS A 46 -0.08 7.49 6.13
C HIS A 46 -0.05 8.86 5.47
N ARG A 47 0.12 9.92 6.28
CA ARG A 47 0.13 11.31 5.82
C ARG A 47 1.22 12.11 6.53
N LEU A 48 2.00 12.86 5.76
CA LEU A 48 2.94 13.86 6.24
C LEU A 48 2.64 15.19 5.52
N THR A 49 2.01 16.12 6.25
CA THR A 49 1.55 17.40 5.71
C THR A 49 1.77 18.52 6.70
N GLN A 50 2.05 19.73 6.21
CA GLN A 50 2.04 20.96 7.00
C GLN A 50 0.59 21.46 7.23
N PRO A 51 0.36 22.32 8.22
CA PRO A 51 -0.93 23.03 8.33
C PRO A 51 -1.19 23.85 7.06
N ASP A 52 -2.36 23.69 6.45
CA ASP A 52 -2.76 24.41 5.22
C ASP A 52 -3.82 25.48 5.51
N PHE A 53 -3.98 26.43 4.59
CA PHE A 53 -4.90 27.57 4.63
C PHE A 53 -6.35 27.14 4.94
N GLY A 54 -6.71 27.19 6.22
CA GLY A 54 -8.08 26.99 6.70
C GLY A 54 -8.32 25.71 7.49
N LYS A 55 -7.36 24.77 7.60
CA LYS A 55 -7.46 23.60 8.47
C LYS A 55 -6.15 23.29 9.19
N SER A 56 -6.21 23.34 10.52
CA SER A 56 -5.08 23.30 11.45
C SER A 56 -4.47 21.92 11.70
N VAL A 57 -4.45 21.00 10.72
CA VAL A 57 -3.97 19.63 10.97
C VAL A 57 -2.61 19.39 10.32
N TYR A 58 -1.56 19.62 11.10
CA TYR A 58 -0.27 19.01 10.85
C TYR A 58 -0.42 17.50 11.02
N THR A 59 -0.13 16.71 9.99
CA THR A 59 -0.15 15.25 10.12
C THR A 59 1.27 14.70 10.11
N LYS A 60 1.52 13.84 11.09
CA LYS A 60 2.72 13.00 11.21
C LYS A 60 2.27 11.56 11.38
N PHE A 61 3.14 10.62 11.05
CA PHE A 61 2.94 9.20 11.29
C PHE A 61 4.22 8.60 11.89
N ASP A 62 4.11 7.45 12.56
CA ASP A 62 5.30 6.72 12.99
C ASP A 62 5.83 5.88 11.81
N PRO A 63 7.06 6.09 11.33
CA PRO A 63 7.63 5.26 10.26
C PRO A 63 7.74 3.78 10.62
N LEU A 64 7.67 3.41 11.91
CA LEU A 64 7.66 2.01 12.36
C LEU A 64 6.29 1.34 12.19
N ASP A 65 5.21 2.12 12.06
CA ASP A 65 3.85 1.59 11.83
C ASP A 65 3.57 1.26 10.35
N VAL A 66 4.47 1.67 9.45
CA VAL A 66 4.34 1.46 8.01
C VAL A 66 4.46 -0.02 7.67
N LYS A 67 3.53 -0.53 6.85
CA LYS A 67 3.51 -1.91 6.35
C LYS A 67 3.83 -1.94 4.86
N SER A 68 4.30 -3.10 4.38
CA SER A 68 4.50 -3.31 2.93
C SER A 68 3.23 -3.04 2.12
N GLY A 69 3.40 -2.25 1.07
CA GLY A 69 2.35 -1.80 0.18
C GLY A 69 1.51 -0.64 0.72
N ASP A 70 1.82 -0.10 1.90
CA ASP A 70 1.14 1.10 2.38
C ASP A 70 1.46 2.30 1.48
N THR A 71 0.47 3.18 1.33
CA THR A 71 0.62 4.45 0.65
C THR A 71 0.92 5.56 1.66
N ILE A 72 1.83 6.44 1.26
CA ILE A 72 2.25 7.58 2.07
C ILE A 72 1.96 8.85 1.28
N PHE A 73 1.03 9.67 1.77
CA PHE A 73 0.83 11.01 1.25
C PHE A 73 1.91 11.93 1.82
N VAL A 74 2.72 12.53 0.95
CA VAL A 74 3.73 13.51 1.37
C VAL A 74 3.51 14.79 0.58
N GLU A 75 3.17 15.86 1.29
CA GLU A 75 3.10 17.21 0.72
C GLU A 75 4.49 17.64 0.20
N TYR A 76 4.52 18.47 -0.85
CA TYR A 76 5.75 19.01 -1.43
C TYR A 76 6.75 19.54 -0.37
N ASN A 77 6.31 20.36 0.58
CA ASN A 77 7.19 20.96 1.60
C ASN A 77 7.73 19.95 2.62
N CYS A 78 7.11 18.78 2.72
CA CYS A 78 7.50 17.71 3.62
C CYS A 78 8.39 16.66 2.93
N LEU A 79 8.65 16.75 1.62
CA LEU A 79 9.48 15.76 0.91
C LEU A 79 10.90 15.67 1.46
N GLU A 80 11.51 16.80 1.82
CA GLU A 80 12.86 16.81 2.41
C GLU A 80 12.86 16.21 3.83
N GLU A 81 11.86 16.55 4.65
CA GLU A 81 11.67 15.96 5.99
C GLU A 81 11.45 14.45 5.88
N PHE A 82 10.57 14.03 4.97
CA PHE A 82 10.30 12.61 4.70
C PHE A 82 11.57 11.85 4.33
N ALA A 83 12.34 12.37 3.37
CA ALA A 83 13.55 11.73 2.87
C ALA A 83 14.61 11.59 3.97
N ARG A 84 14.76 12.58 4.85
CA ARG A 84 15.80 12.59 5.88
C ARG A 84 15.40 11.89 7.18
N GLU A 85 14.14 12.00 7.60
CA GLU A 85 13.73 11.63 8.95
C GLU A 85 12.81 10.41 9.03
N TYR A 86 12.05 10.13 7.97
CA TYR A 86 11.05 9.05 7.93
C TYR A 86 11.54 7.86 7.11
N LEU A 87 11.92 8.10 5.84
CA LEU A 87 12.33 7.07 4.90
C LEU A 87 13.49 6.17 5.40
N PRO A 88 14.48 6.67 6.16
CA PRO A 88 15.52 5.80 6.74
C PRO A 88 14.99 4.82 7.79
N LYS A 89 13.92 5.19 8.51
CA LYS A 89 13.32 4.39 9.59
C LYS A 89 12.30 3.37 9.06
N ILE A 90 11.66 3.66 7.93
CA ILE A 90 10.76 2.72 7.24
C ILE A 90 11.57 1.51 6.77
N GLN A 91 11.14 0.30 7.12
CA GLN A 91 11.77 -0.95 6.64
C GLN A 91 11.04 -1.57 5.44
N GLU A 92 9.86 -1.06 5.13
CA GLU A 92 8.92 -1.64 4.19
C GLU A 92 8.96 -1.01 2.80
N ARG A 93 8.41 -1.72 1.81
CA ARG A 93 8.18 -1.21 0.46
C ARG A 93 6.87 -0.42 0.41
N VAL A 94 6.91 0.81 -0.10
CA VAL A 94 5.81 1.78 -0.01
C VAL A 94 5.47 2.39 -1.36
N ILE A 95 4.29 3.00 -1.45
CA ILE A 95 3.86 3.80 -2.60
C ILE A 95 3.76 5.27 -2.14
N LEU A 96 4.50 6.16 -2.80
CA LEU A 96 4.50 7.58 -2.48
C LEU A 96 3.43 8.31 -3.30
N ILE A 97 2.72 9.26 -2.69
CA ILE A 97 1.70 10.08 -3.36
C ILE A 97 1.92 11.55 -3.00
N THR A 98 2.07 12.41 -4.02
CA THR A 98 2.22 13.86 -3.85
C THR A 98 1.31 14.62 -4.81
N SER A 99 0.25 15.21 -4.25
CA SER A 99 -0.83 15.91 -4.98
C SER A 99 -0.93 17.39 -4.59
N ASN A 100 -1.79 18.16 -5.26
CA ASN A 100 -2.15 19.53 -4.90
C ASN A 100 -2.77 19.65 -3.47
N TYR A 101 -1.90 19.75 -2.47
CA TYR A 101 -2.21 20.04 -1.07
C TYR A 101 -1.14 21.00 -0.52
N GLY A 102 -1.54 22.03 0.22
CA GLY A 102 -0.58 22.92 0.87
C GLY A 102 0.07 23.96 -0.04
N THR A 103 1.07 24.66 0.50
CA THR A 103 1.82 25.67 -0.27
C THR A 103 2.74 24.99 -1.28
N ARG A 104 2.98 25.63 -2.44
CA ARG A 104 3.88 25.10 -3.49
C ARG A 104 3.46 23.75 -4.09
N ALA A 105 2.20 23.36 -3.92
CA ALA A 105 1.71 22.09 -4.43
C ALA A 105 1.66 21.99 -5.96
N ASP A 106 1.75 23.14 -6.64
CA ASP A 106 1.86 23.24 -8.09
C ASP A 106 3.30 23.06 -8.61
N MET A 107 4.31 22.99 -7.72
CA MET A 107 5.70 22.86 -8.14
C MET A 107 5.94 21.55 -8.91
N PRO A 108 6.74 21.58 -9.98
CA PRO A 108 7.09 20.39 -10.75
C PRO A 108 7.88 19.39 -9.89
N LEU A 109 7.57 18.11 -10.04
CA LEU A 109 8.20 16.98 -9.37
C LEU A 109 8.62 15.91 -10.38
N PRO A 110 9.63 15.07 -10.10
CA PRO A 110 10.35 14.96 -8.83
C PRO A 110 11.32 16.13 -8.55
N GLY A 111 11.65 17.00 -9.52
CA GLY A 111 12.45 18.20 -9.28
C GLY A 111 13.78 17.88 -8.58
N PRO A 112 14.13 18.57 -7.47
CA PRO A 112 15.34 18.28 -6.70
C PRO A 112 15.29 16.93 -5.96
N PHE A 113 14.11 16.32 -5.84
CA PHE A 113 13.88 15.04 -5.17
C PHE A 113 13.97 13.84 -6.12
N GLY A 114 14.54 14.01 -7.32
CA GLY A 114 14.73 12.94 -8.31
C GLY A 114 15.43 11.70 -7.74
N TYR A 115 16.30 11.87 -6.75
CA TYR A 115 16.99 10.77 -6.06
C TYR A 115 16.04 9.80 -5.34
N LEU A 116 14.82 10.21 -4.98
CA LEU A 116 13.81 9.32 -4.38
C LEU A 116 13.34 8.25 -5.37
N LEU A 117 13.48 8.49 -6.68
CA LEU A 117 13.19 7.46 -7.70
C LEU A 117 14.21 6.32 -7.69
N GLU A 118 15.39 6.50 -7.10
CA GLU A 118 16.40 5.44 -6.95
C GLU A 118 16.21 4.61 -5.68
N GLU A 119 15.38 5.07 -4.73
CA GLU A 119 15.16 4.39 -3.45
C GLU A 119 14.37 3.09 -3.64
N LYS A 120 14.94 1.94 -3.25
CA LYS A 120 14.32 0.62 -3.43
C LYS A 120 13.04 0.43 -2.62
N LYS A 121 12.92 1.13 -1.47
CA LYS A 121 11.71 1.09 -0.64
C LYS A 121 10.54 1.79 -1.32
N ILE A 122 10.77 2.79 -2.16
CA ILE A 122 9.69 3.44 -2.92
C ILE A 122 9.45 2.59 -4.17
N VAL A 123 8.28 1.98 -4.28
CA VAL A 123 7.93 1.12 -5.42
C VAL A 123 7.37 1.94 -6.58
N ALA A 124 6.52 2.90 -6.26
CA ALA A 124 5.95 3.86 -7.20
C ALA A 124 5.74 5.21 -6.51
N TRP A 125 5.77 6.27 -7.29
CA TRP A 125 5.49 7.64 -6.87
C TRP A 125 4.46 8.25 -7.80
N PHE A 126 3.25 8.45 -7.29
CA PHE A 126 2.19 9.16 -7.99
C PHE A 126 2.35 10.66 -7.77
N VAL A 127 2.48 11.40 -8.88
CA VAL A 127 2.82 12.82 -8.89
C VAL A 127 1.90 13.58 -9.84
N GLN A 128 1.41 14.73 -9.40
CA GLN A 128 0.51 15.53 -10.23
C GLN A 128 1.21 16.25 -11.40
N ASN A 129 2.21 17.10 -11.10
CA ASN A 129 2.91 17.90 -12.10
C ASN A 129 4.30 17.29 -12.36
N ILE A 130 4.39 16.31 -13.26
CA ILE A 130 5.68 15.67 -13.55
C ILE A 130 6.59 16.54 -14.42
N ASP A 131 7.87 16.64 -14.10
CA ASP A 131 8.85 17.50 -14.77
C ASP A 131 9.70 16.78 -15.84
N ARG A 132 9.41 15.50 -16.04
CA ARG A 132 10.09 14.58 -16.97
C ARG A 132 9.13 13.48 -17.39
N GLU A 133 9.54 12.71 -18.39
CA GLU A 133 8.75 11.59 -18.90
C GLU A 133 8.38 10.58 -17.80
N PRO A 134 7.15 10.04 -17.83
CA PRO A 134 6.72 9.03 -16.88
C PRO A 134 7.52 7.74 -17.02
N THR A 135 7.62 7.00 -15.92
CA THR A 135 8.23 5.66 -15.87
C THR A 135 7.31 4.71 -15.12
N ASP A 136 7.68 3.42 -15.04
CA ASP A 136 6.95 2.46 -14.20
C ASP A 136 6.90 2.90 -12.73
N LYS A 137 7.90 3.69 -12.29
CA LYS A 137 8.00 4.22 -10.92
C LYS A 137 7.48 5.64 -10.78
N LEU A 138 7.67 6.53 -11.76
CA LEU A 138 7.12 7.89 -11.74
C LEU A 138 5.82 7.94 -12.52
N ILE A 139 4.69 7.98 -11.80
CA ILE A 139 3.36 7.84 -12.39
C ILE A 139 2.63 9.19 -12.33
N PRO A 140 2.27 9.80 -13.47
CA PRO A 140 1.47 11.01 -13.47
C PRO A 140 0.06 10.70 -12.96
N MET A 141 -0.48 11.63 -12.18
CA MET A 141 -1.87 11.61 -11.73
C MET A 141 -2.51 12.97 -11.95
N PRO A 142 -3.83 13.05 -12.08
CA PRO A 142 -4.48 14.30 -12.40
C PRO A 142 -4.69 15.20 -11.19
N ILE A 143 -4.62 16.52 -11.39
CA ILE A 143 -4.99 17.53 -10.40
C ILE A 143 -6.47 17.45 -10.03
N GLY A 144 -7.31 17.05 -10.99
CA GLY A 144 -8.74 16.88 -10.82
C GLY A 144 -9.47 18.20 -10.54
N LEU A 145 -10.46 18.16 -9.65
CA LEU A 145 -11.22 19.34 -9.21
C LEU A 145 -10.55 20.01 -8.01
N ALA A 146 -10.78 21.31 -7.86
CA ALA A 146 -10.40 22.01 -6.64
C ALA A 146 -11.17 21.42 -5.45
N SER A 147 -10.48 21.27 -4.32
CA SER A 147 -11.07 20.76 -3.08
C SER A 147 -12.19 21.68 -2.57
N ASN A 148 -13.17 21.11 -1.84
CA ASN A 148 -14.43 21.76 -1.47
C ASN A 148 -14.32 22.99 -0.55
N TYR A 149 -13.16 23.22 0.07
CA TYR A 149 -12.90 24.43 0.85
C TYR A 149 -12.61 25.66 -0.03
N TRP A 150 -12.23 25.45 -1.29
CA TRP A 150 -12.07 26.54 -2.24
C TRP A 150 -13.44 26.99 -2.79
N PRO A 151 -13.66 28.31 -3.00
CA PRO A 151 -14.90 28.80 -3.62
C PRO A 151 -15.21 28.21 -4.99
N HIS A 152 -14.18 27.73 -5.70
CA HIS A 152 -14.27 27.08 -7.02
C HIS A 152 -14.21 25.54 -6.93
N GLY A 153 -14.38 24.96 -5.74
CA GLY A 153 -14.43 23.52 -5.48
C GLY A 153 -15.83 23.00 -5.13
N ASN A 154 -16.90 23.69 -5.56
CA ASN A 154 -18.27 23.30 -5.20
C ASN A 154 -18.73 22.06 -5.97
N HIS A 155 -18.42 20.87 -5.45
CA HIS A 155 -18.75 19.59 -6.11
C HIS A 155 -20.25 19.29 -6.16
N GLN A 156 -21.05 19.84 -5.24
CA GLN A 156 -22.52 19.72 -5.30
C GLN A 156 -23.07 20.41 -6.54
N LEU A 157 -22.55 21.59 -6.85
CA LEU A 157 -22.91 22.33 -8.05
C LEU A 157 -22.49 21.58 -9.31
N VAL A 158 -21.25 21.06 -9.34
CA VAL A 158 -20.74 20.22 -10.44
C VAL A 158 -21.67 19.01 -10.67
N ASN A 159 -22.00 18.27 -9.61
CA ASN A 159 -22.91 17.12 -9.65
C ASN A 159 -24.29 17.48 -10.23
N SER A 160 -24.83 18.63 -9.85
CA SER A 160 -26.15 19.07 -10.32
C SER A 160 -26.18 19.45 -11.81
N MET A 161 -25.04 19.89 -12.36
CA MET A 161 -24.97 20.44 -13.72
C MET A 161 -24.47 19.44 -14.77
N ILE A 162 -23.62 18.46 -14.40
CA ILE A 162 -23.09 17.46 -15.35
C ILE A 162 -24.21 16.76 -16.14
N PRO A 163 -25.31 16.24 -15.53
CA PRO A 163 -26.35 15.55 -16.30
C PRO A 163 -27.02 16.46 -17.33
N PHE A 164 -27.14 17.76 -17.05
CA PHE A 164 -27.66 18.74 -18.00
C PHE A 164 -26.66 18.98 -19.14
N ALA A 165 -25.39 19.23 -18.81
CA ALA A 165 -24.32 19.46 -19.77
C ALA A 165 -24.16 18.30 -20.77
N LEU A 166 -24.22 17.06 -20.28
CA LEU A 166 -24.07 15.86 -21.11
C LEU A 166 -25.28 15.55 -21.99
N ARG A 167 -26.47 16.04 -21.63
CA ARG A 167 -27.67 15.93 -22.49
C ARG A 167 -27.77 17.05 -23.51
N ASN A 168 -27.06 18.16 -23.29
CA ASN A 168 -27.13 19.31 -24.16
C ASN A 168 -26.36 19.05 -25.47
N LYS A 169 -27.13 18.89 -26.56
CA LYS A 169 -26.59 18.75 -27.92
C LYS A 169 -26.35 20.10 -28.61
N ASP A 170 -26.97 21.17 -28.11
CA ASP A 170 -26.84 22.51 -28.66
C ASP A 170 -25.83 23.32 -27.84
N ARG A 171 -24.61 23.40 -28.34
CA ARG A 171 -23.47 24.06 -27.69
C ARG A 171 -23.07 25.29 -28.51
N PRO A 172 -23.73 26.45 -28.30
CA PRO A 172 -23.55 27.63 -29.15
C PRO A 172 -22.19 28.32 -28.97
N ILE A 173 -21.46 28.04 -27.88
CA ILE A 173 -20.12 28.58 -27.66
C ILE A 173 -19.11 27.62 -28.28
N PHE A 174 -18.59 27.95 -29.47
CA PHE A 174 -17.65 27.06 -30.15
C PHE A 174 -16.29 27.00 -29.44
N ILE A 175 -15.73 28.14 -29.05
CA ILE A 175 -14.46 28.26 -28.34
C ILE A 175 -14.67 29.14 -27.10
N TYR A 176 -14.19 28.68 -25.95
CA TYR A 176 -14.33 29.38 -24.68
C TYR A 176 -12.98 29.59 -23.99
N LEU A 177 -12.71 30.84 -23.60
CA LEU A 177 -11.51 31.25 -22.87
C LEU A 177 -11.93 31.87 -21.54
N ASN A 178 -11.62 31.21 -20.43
CA ASN A 178 -11.76 31.80 -19.09
C ASN A 178 -10.66 31.29 -18.15
N PHE A 179 -9.71 32.16 -17.86
CA PHE A 179 -8.62 31.90 -16.92
C PHE A 179 -8.07 33.21 -16.35
N SER A 180 -7.45 33.12 -15.18
CA SER A 180 -6.72 34.26 -14.59
C SER A 180 -5.46 34.55 -15.41
N MET A 181 -5.15 35.82 -15.63
CA MET A 181 -3.91 36.21 -16.33
C MET A 181 -2.67 35.93 -15.47
N SER A 182 -1.64 35.40 -16.12
CA SER A 182 -0.25 35.32 -15.67
C SER A 182 0.65 35.49 -16.90
N HIS A 183 1.95 35.69 -16.69
CA HIS A 183 2.91 35.89 -17.79
C HIS A 183 2.90 34.71 -18.78
N GLU A 184 2.81 33.49 -18.27
CA GLU A 184 2.79 32.25 -19.04
C GLU A 184 1.54 32.10 -19.93
N ARG A 185 0.49 32.90 -19.70
CA ARG A 185 -0.78 32.86 -20.45
C ARG A 185 -0.97 34.05 -21.40
N GLU A 186 -0.03 34.97 -21.45
CA GLU A 186 -0.11 36.17 -22.31
C GLU A 186 -0.14 35.80 -23.79
N SER A 187 0.72 34.87 -24.23
CA SER A 187 0.76 34.39 -25.62
C SER A 187 -0.58 33.74 -26.03
N CYS A 188 -1.14 32.89 -25.17
CA CYS A 188 -2.45 32.28 -25.37
C CYS A 188 -3.53 33.35 -25.53
N ARG A 189 -3.62 34.31 -24.59
CA ARG A 189 -4.59 35.41 -24.66
C ARG A 189 -4.45 36.18 -25.97
N ASP A 190 -3.24 36.59 -26.32
CA ASP A 190 -2.99 37.43 -27.49
C ASP A 190 -3.34 36.75 -28.80
N TYR A 191 -2.99 35.47 -28.92
CA TYR A 191 -3.31 34.67 -30.08
C TYR A 191 -4.83 34.59 -30.30
N PHE A 192 -5.59 34.17 -29.30
CA PHE A 192 -7.05 34.04 -29.44
C PHE A 192 -7.75 35.40 -29.56
N ASN A 193 -7.22 36.44 -28.92
CA ASN A 193 -7.74 37.80 -29.09
C ASN A 193 -7.53 38.30 -30.53
N ALA A 194 -6.39 37.99 -31.16
CA ALA A 194 -6.14 38.29 -32.57
C ALA A 194 -7.07 37.50 -33.52
N MET A 195 -7.53 36.32 -33.11
CA MET A 195 -8.58 35.55 -33.80
C MET A 195 -10.01 36.11 -33.57
N GLY A 196 -10.17 37.18 -32.79
CA GLY A 196 -11.48 37.73 -32.44
C GLY A 196 -12.21 36.98 -31.33
N ILE A 197 -11.51 36.16 -30.55
CA ILE A 197 -12.04 35.37 -29.43
C ILE A 197 -11.45 35.92 -28.13
N PRO A 198 -12.12 36.90 -27.48
CA PRO A 198 -11.57 37.55 -26.31
C PRO A 198 -11.59 36.63 -25.08
N LEU A 199 -10.68 36.89 -24.15
CA LEU A 199 -10.72 36.28 -22.81
C LEU A 199 -11.95 36.77 -22.05
N GLU A 200 -12.76 35.85 -21.56
CA GLU A 200 -13.93 36.19 -20.75
C GLU A 200 -13.51 36.80 -19.40
N PRO A 201 -14.27 37.78 -18.87
CA PRO A 201 -13.98 38.38 -17.58
C PRO A 201 -14.08 37.35 -16.44
N ARG A 202 -13.56 37.70 -15.26
CA ARG A 202 -13.68 36.84 -14.07
C ARG A 202 -15.17 36.62 -13.73
N LYS A 203 -15.58 35.35 -13.67
CA LYS A 203 -16.95 34.94 -13.38
C LYS A 203 -17.04 34.24 -12.02
N SER A 204 -18.26 34.19 -11.47
CA SER A 204 -18.54 33.26 -10.37
C SER A 204 -18.42 31.83 -10.86
N TYR A 205 -18.05 30.90 -9.99
CA TYR A 205 -17.90 29.49 -10.37
C TYR A 205 -19.18 28.92 -11.01
N ALA A 206 -20.35 29.28 -10.46
CA ALA A 206 -21.63 28.88 -11.02
C ALA A 206 -21.92 29.45 -12.42
N SER A 207 -21.45 30.65 -12.73
CA SER A 207 -21.60 31.24 -14.07
C SER A 207 -20.64 30.59 -15.05
N TYR A 208 -19.40 30.33 -14.63
CA TYR A 208 -18.41 29.60 -15.42
C TYR A 208 -18.90 28.18 -15.78
N LEU A 209 -19.38 27.40 -14.81
CA LEU A 209 -19.91 26.06 -15.08
C LEU A 209 -21.14 26.11 -16.01
N ARG A 210 -21.98 27.14 -15.92
CA ARG A 210 -23.09 27.37 -16.85
C ARG A 210 -22.60 27.61 -18.27
N ASP A 211 -21.52 28.33 -18.47
CA ASP A 211 -20.92 28.52 -19.79
C ASP A 211 -20.41 27.18 -20.34
N LEU A 212 -19.74 26.35 -19.51
CA LEU A 212 -19.29 25.01 -19.91
C LEU A 212 -20.44 24.14 -20.45
N THR A 213 -21.66 24.27 -19.93
CA THR A 213 -22.82 23.51 -20.46
C THR A 213 -23.18 23.84 -21.91
N LYS A 214 -22.67 24.96 -22.44
CA LYS A 214 -22.95 25.50 -23.78
C LYS A 214 -21.72 25.48 -24.68
N THR A 215 -20.59 24.96 -24.20
CA THR A 215 -19.29 25.08 -24.87
C THR A 215 -18.88 23.80 -25.59
N VAL A 216 -18.28 23.93 -26.78
CA VAL A 216 -17.62 22.83 -27.49
C VAL A 216 -16.16 22.70 -27.04
N PHE A 217 -15.32 23.69 -27.37
CA PHE A 217 -13.89 23.70 -27.02
C PHE A 217 -13.58 24.66 -25.87
N VAL A 218 -12.76 24.19 -24.93
CA VAL A 218 -12.28 25.00 -23.80
C VAL A 218 -10.77 25.14 -23.91
N ILE A 219 -10.29 26.37 -24.09
CA ILE A 219 -8.85 26.65 -24.12
C ILE A 219 -8.30 26.54 -22.69
N SER A 220 -7.34 25.63 -22.50
CA SER A 220 -6.81 25.30 -21.19
C SER A 220 -5.27 25.34 -21.16
N PRO A 221 -4.67 26.55 -21.18
CA PRO A 221 -3.24 26.72 -20.94
C PRO A 221 -2.86 26.19 -19.54
N PRO A 222 -1.56 25.90 -19.31
CA PRO A 222 -1.02 25.57 -17.99
C PRO A 222 -1.54 26.46 -16.85
N GLY A 223 -1.78 25.82 -15.71
CA GLY A 223 -2.26 26.37 -14.44
C GLY A 223 -1.17 27.07 -13.62
N GLY A 224 -1.25 26.97 -12.29
CA GLY A 224 -0.11 27.30 -11.41
C GLY A 224 1.07 26.33 -11.61
N GLY A 225 0.77 25.13 -12.13
CA GLY A 225 1.72 24.18 -12.71
C GLY A 225 1.26 23.75 -14.11
N ILE A 226 1.81 22.66 -14.63
CA ILE A 226 1.47 22.17 -15.98
C ILE A 226 0.04 21.61 -16.10
N ASP A 227 -0.53 21.03 -15.03
CA ASP A 227 -1.95 20.63 -15.02
C ASP A 227 -2.87 21.79 -14.60
N CYS A 228 -4.17 21.67 -14.92
CA CYS A 228 -5.18 22.68 -14.61
C CYS A 228 -6.55 22.07 -14.29
N HIS A 229 -7.19 22.53 -13.21
CA HIS A 229 -8.56 22.14 -12.85
C HIS A 229 -9.56 22.32 -14.00
N ARG A 230 -9.39 23.38 -14.81
CA ARG A 230 -10.24 23.69 -15.97
C ARG A 230 -10.29 22.54 -16.99
N THR A 231 -9.18 21.83 -17.18
CA THR A 231 -9.11 20.67 -18.08
C THR A 231 -10.07 19.58 -17.62
N TRP A 232 -10.04 19.24 -16.33
CA TRP A 232 -10.88 18.20 -15.74
C TRP A 232 -12.35 18.61 -15.66
N GLU A 233 -12.63 19.87 -15.35
CA GLU A 233 -13.98 20.44 -15.38
C GLU A 233 -14.58 20.38 -16.80
N ALA A 234 -13.83 20.78 -17.82
CA ALA A 234 -14.26 20.73 -19.21
C ALA A 234 -14.61 19.29 -19.64
N LEU A 235 -13.75 18.31 -19.33
CA LEU A 235 -14.01 16.89 -19.61
C LEU A 235 -15.26 16.36 -18.87
N LEU A 236 -15.44 16.76 -17.61
CA LEU A 236 -16.63 16.41 -16.82
C LEU A 236 -17.92 16.95 -17.46
N PHE A 237 -17.88 18.16 -18.00
CA PHE A 237 -19.00 18.80 -18.69
C PHE A 237 -19.14 18.35 -20.17
N GLY A 238 -18.26 17.47 -20.64
CA GLY A 238 -18.28 16.92 -21.99
C GLY A 238 -17.77 17.87 -23.06
N CYS A 239 -17.06 18.93 -22.68
CA CYS A 239 -16.31 19.78 -23.59
C CYS A 239 -15.00 19.10 -24.03
N TYR A 240 -14.37 19.63 -25.07
CA TYR A 240 -13.04 19.22 -25.53
C TYR A 240 -11.99 20.25 -25.10
N PRO A 241 -11.14 19.94 -24.10
CA PRO A 241 -10.05 20.82 -23.72
C PRO A 241 -9.01 20.92 -24.84
N VAL A 242 -8.51 22.13 -25.09
CA VAL A 242 -7.35 22.39 -25.94
C VAL A 242 -6.17 22.73 -25.05
N LEU A 243 -5.12 21.91 -25.11
CA LEU A 243 -3.97 21.89 -24.20
C LEU A 243 -2.67 22.15 -24.97
N GLN A 244 -1.69 22.73 -24.31
CA GLN A 244 -0.31 22.72 -24.81
C GLN A 244 0.38 21.41 -24.44
N SER A 245 1.21 20.89 -25.34
CA SER A 245 2.00 19.67 -25.14
C SER A 245 2.97 19.86 -23.97
N THR A 246 2.98 18.89 -23.06
CA THR A 246 3.86 18.85 -21.89
C THR A 246 4.22 17.40 -21.56
N THR A 247 5.01 17.21 -20.51
CA THR A 247 5.28 15.90 -19.90
C THR A 247 4.02 15.19 -19.39
N LEU A 248 2.86 15.87 -19.31
CA LEU A 248 1.58 15.26 -18.96
C LEU A 248 0.79 14.71 -20.15
N ASP A 249 1.29 14.78 -21.39
CA ASP A 249 0.57 14.24 -22.55
C ASP A 249 0.12 12.76 -22.34
N PRO A 250 0.93 11.86 -21.74
CA PRO A 250 0.49 10.48 -21.44
C PRO A 250 -0.69 10.38 -20.46
N LEU A 251 -0.90 11.38 -19.60
CA LEU A 251 -2.04 11.41 -18.68
C LEU A 251 -3.38 11.53 -19.43
N PHE A 252 -3.36 12.19 -20.59
CA PHE A 252 -4.55 12.47 -21.41
C PHE A 252 -4.78 11.45 -22.51
N GLU A 253 -3.96 10.40 -22.59
CA GLU A 253 -4.18 9.30 -23.53
C GLU A 253 -5.62 8.76 -23.39
N ASP A 254 -6.26 8.45 -24.52
CA ASP A 254 -7.66 8.03 -24.65
C ASP A 254 -8.74 9.07 -24.30
N LEU A 255 -8.39 10.19 -23.66
CA LEU A 255 -9.35 11.26 -23.37
C LEU A 255 -9.67 12.09 -24.62
N PRO A 256 -10.81 12.80 -24.66
CA PRO A 256 -11.19 13.65 -25.79
C PRO A 256 -10.58 15.05 -25.62
N VAL A 257 -9.26 15.15 -25.73
CA VAL A 257 -8.51 16.42 -25.67
C VAL A 257 -7.90 16.72 -27.03
N VAL A 258 -7.58 18.00 -27.27
CA VAL A 258 -6.74 18.45 -28.39
C VAL A 258 -5.44 18.94 -27.78
N ILE A 259 -4.32 18.30 -28.12
CA ILE A 259 -2.99 18.71 -27.68
C ILE A 259 -2.28 19.36 -28.87
N VAL A 260 -1.79 20.58 -28.66
CA VAL A 260 -1.01 21.36 -29.64
C VAL A 260 0.36 21.71 -29.08
N LYS A 261 1.37 21.91 -29.92
CA LYS A 261 2.66 22.40 -29.43
C LYS A 261 2.61 23.89 -29.14
N ASP A 262 2.05 24.62 -30.10
CA ASP A 262 1.94 26.07 -30.08
C ASP A 262 0.50 26.50 -30.37
N TRP A 263 0.08 27.67 -29.88
CA TRP A 263 -1.30 28.13 -30.03
C TRP A 263 -1.67 28.39 -31.48
N GLU A 264 -0.69 28.71 -32.31
CA GLU A 264 -0.78 28.92 -33.75
C GLU A 264 -1.32 27.70 -34.51
N GLU A 265 -1.19 26.50 -33.96
CA GLU A 265 -1.80 25.29 -34.53
C GLU A 265 -3.32 25.29 -34.40
N VAL A 266 -3.90 26.07 -33.47
CA VAL A 266 -5.34 26.09 -33.17
C VAL A 266 -6.09 26.95 -34.21
N THR A 267 -6.33 26.38 -35.38
CA THR A 267 -7.13 27.02 -36.43
C THR A 267 -8.60 26.57 -36.41
N PRO A 268 -9.54 27.34 -37.00
CA PRO A 268 -10.93 26.91 -37.17
C PRO A 268 -11.03 25.55 -37.88
N GLU A 269 -10.21 25.31 -38.90
CA GLU A 269 -10.20 24.05 -39.66
C GLU A 269 -9.77 22.87 -38.78
N LEU A 270 -8.72 23.04 -37.97
CA LEU A 270 -8.29 22.01 -37.02
C LEU A 270 -9.40 21.69 -36.02
N LEU A 271 -10.05 22.72 -35.45
CA LEU A 271 -11.08 22.52 -34.45
C LEU A 271 -12.33 21.85 -35.03
N GLU A 272 -12.74 22.19 -36.25
CA GLU A 272 -13.83 21.49 -36.94
C GLU A 272 -13.49 20.03 -37.23
N GLU A 273 -12.25 19.74 -37.63
CA GLU A 273 -11.76 18.37 -37.79
C GLU A 273 -11.80 17.59 -36.47
N LYS A 274 -11.22 18.18 -35.41
CA LYS A 274 -11.17 17.57 -34.08
C LYS A 274 -12.56 17.39 -33.48
N GLN A 275 -13.51 18.28 -33.75
CA GLN A 275 -14.89 18.12 -33.29
C GLN A 275 -15.52 16.85 -33.89
N ARG A 276 -15.32 16.61 -35.20
CA ARG A 276 -15.82 15.40 -35.86
C ARG A 276 -15.14 14.15 -35.32
N GLU A 277 -13.81 14.18 -35.19
CA GLU A 277 -13.01 13.08 -34.67
C GLU A 277 -13.41 12.71 -33.23
N LEU A 278 -13.36 13.68 -32.33
CA LEU A 278 -13.65 13.48 -30.91
C LEU A 278 -15.13 13.20 -30.63
N GLY A 279 -16.04 13.72 -31.47
CA GLY A 279 -17.48 13.42 -31.41
C GLY A 279 -17.81 11.98 -31.80
N ALA A 280 -17.01 11.37 -32.67
CA ALA A 280 -17.15 9.95 -33.05
C ALA A 280 -16.38 9.00 -32.12
N LYS A 281 -15.35 9.49 -31.42
CA LYS A 281 -14.51 8.70 -30.50
C LYS A 281 -15.34 8.16 -29.33
N LYS A 282 -15.34 6.83 -29.16
CA LYS A 282 -15.79 6.20 -27.92
C LYS A 282 -14.64 6.24 -26.91
N TRP A 283 -14.92 6.71 -25.71
CA TRP A 283 -13.92 6.80 -24.64
C TRP A 283 -14.56 6.56 -23.27
N SER A 284 -13.75 6.13 -22.30
CA SER A 284 -14.18 5.86 -20.93
C SER A 284 -14.06 7.11 -20.06
N ARG A 285 -15.11 7.41 -19.30
CA ARG A 285 -15.11 8.51 -18.31
C ARG A 285 -14.42 8.13 -16.98
N GLU A 286 -13.97 6.88 -16.83
CA GLU A 286 -13.42 6.38 -15.57
C GLU A 286 -12.19 7.17 -15.09
N LYS A 287 -11.29 7.59 -16.01
CA LYS A 287 -10.10 8.40 -15.68
C LYS A 287 -10.43 9.75 -15.03
N LEU A 288 -11.69 10.22 -15.12
CA LEU A 288 -12.15 11.48 -14.50
C LEU A 288 -12.51 11.33 -13.01
N TYR A 289 -12.53 10.10 -12.49
CA TYR A 289 -12.94 9.80 -11.12
C TYR A 289 -11.84 9.06 -10.36
N SER A 290 -11.84 9.21 -9.04
CA SER A 290 -10.79 8.68 -8.17
C SER A 290 -10.73 7.14 -8.18
N ASP A 291 -11.85 6.45 -8.35
CA ASP A 291 -11.90 4.98 -8.37
C ASP A 291 -10.95 4.35 -9.42
N TYR A 292 -10.79 4.97 -10.59
CA TYR A 292 -9.86 4.49 -11.61
C TYR A 292 -8.42 4.47 -11.09
N TRP A 293 -8.01 5.57 -10.46
CA TRP A 293 -6.67 5.76 -9.95
C TRP A 293 -6.42 4.94 -8.68
N PHE A 294 -7.42 4.85 -7.81
CA PHE A 294 -7.36 4.01 -6.61
C PHE A 294 -7.23 2.53 -6.97
N LYS A 295 -7.88 2.06 -8.05
CA LYS A 295 -7.66 0.69 -8.56
C LYS A 295 -6.22 0.48 -9.01
N LYS A 296 -5.61 1.46 -9.70
CA LYS A 296 -4.20 1.39 -10.11
C LYS A 296 -3.27 1.28 -8.91
N VAL A 297 -3.51 2.08 -7.86
CA VAL A 297 -2.71 1.98 -6.62
C VAL A 297 -2.95 0.64 -5.92
N ARG A 298 -4.20 0.20 -5.75
CA ARG A 298 -4.53 -1.07 -5.08
C ARG A 298 -3.93 -2.29 -5.79
N ALA A 299 -3.87 -2.28 -7.11
CA ALA A 299 -3.18 -3.33 -7.87
C ALA A 299 -1.69 -3.41 -7.50
N LEU A 300 -1.01 -2.27 -7.39
CA LEU A 300 0.38 -2.22 -6.90
C LEU A 300 0.49 -2.67 -5.44
N GLN A 301 -0.46 -2.30 -4.57
CA GLN A 301 -0.47 -2.77 -3.18
C GLN A 301 -0.59 -4.30 -3.13
N GLU A 302 -1.46 -4.89 -3.95
CA GLU A 302 -1.62 -6.34 -4.05
C GLU A 302 -0.35 -7.00 -4.56
N GLU A 303 0.29 -6.45 -5.59
CA GLU A 303 1.57 -6.95 -6.10
C GLU A 303 2.65 -6.95 -5.00
N ILE A 304 2.82 -5.83 -4.29
CA ILE A 304 3.82 -5.70 -3.21
C ILE A 304 3.53 -6.67 -2.06
N ARG A 305 2.24 -6.84 -1.71
CA ARG A 305 1.77 -7.70 -0.62
C ARG A 305 1.66 -9.17 -1.02
N SER A 306 1.78 -9.51 -2.29
CA SER A 306 1.88 -10.87 -2.78
C SER A 306 3.32 -11.39 -2.74
N LEU A 307 3.48 -12.71 -2.60
CA LEU A 307 4.78 -13.36 -2.77
C LEU A 307 4.97 -13.73 -4.24
N PRO A 308 6.15 -13.47 -4.84
CA PRO A 308 6.40 -13.88 -6.22
C PRO A 308 6.26 -15.40 -6.37
N GLU A 309 5.58 -15.87 -7.42
CA GLU A 309 5.35 -17.31 -7.65
C GLU A 309 6.64 -18.13 -7.70
N GLU A 310 7.71 -17.58 -8.27
CA GLU A 310 9.02 -18.23 -8.30
C GLU A 310 9.56 -18.49 -6.90
N ILE A 311 9.37 -17.54 -5.98
CA ILE A 311 9.81 -17.68 -4.58
C ILE A 311 8.96 -18.71 -3.84
N ILE A 312 7.64 -18.71 -4.06
CA ILE A 312 6.74 -19.73 -3.51
C ILE A 312 7.22 -21.12 -3.93
N ARG A 313 7.49 -21.34 -5.22
CA ARG A 313 7.96 -22.63 -5.74
C ARG A 313 9.31 -23.05 -5.13
N LYS A 314 10.25 -22.12 -4.95
CA LYS A 314 11.56 -22.41 -4.31
C LYS A 314 11.40 -22.86 -2.87
N ILE A 315 10.52 -22.21 -2.10
CA ILE A 315 10.26 -22.57 -0.71
C ILE A 315 9.54 -23.93 -0.63
N GLU A 316 8.51 -24.15 -1.46
CA GLU A 316 7.80 -25.43 -1.54
C GLU A 316 8.72 -26.60 -1.92
N GLN A 317 9.66 -26.38 -2.85
CA GLN A 317 10.66 -27.39 -3.21
C GLN A 317 11.59 -27.70 -2.05
N HIS A 318 12.10 -26.69 -1.34
CA HIS A 318 12.94 -26.92 -0.17
C HIS A 318 12.17 -27.70 0.92
N ASP A 319 10.95 -27.28 1.22
CA ASP A 319 10.06 -27.96 2.18
C ASP A 319 9.81 -29.42 1.80
N ALA A 320 9.50 -29.70 0.53
CA ALA A 320 9.23 -31.05 0.05
C ALA A 320 10.45 -31.99 0.13
N THR A 321 11.67 -31.44 0.15
CA THR A 321 12.91 -32.22 0.25
C THR A 321 13.50 -32.27 1.67
N SER A 322 12.91 -31.53 2.61
CA SER A 322 13.35 -31.55 4.01
C SER A 322 12.98 -32.89 4.67
N SER A 323 13.90 -33.47 5.43
CA SER A 323 13.71 -34.72 6.16
C SER A 323 13.13 -34.54 7.57
N TRP A 324 12.95 -33.29 8.03
CA TRP A 324 12.57 -32.99 9.42
C TRP A 324 11.21 -33.59 9.81
N LYS A 325 10.28 -33.63 8.85
CA LYS A 325 8.95 -34.18 9.04
C LYS A 325 8.97 -35.66 9.44
N GLU A 326 9.84 -36.44 8.84
CA GLU A 326 10.00 -37.86 9.13
C GLU A 326 10.84 -38.11 10.40
N LEU A 327 11.62 -37.12 10.83
CA LEU A 327 12.44 -37.21 12.04
C LEU A 327 11.59 -37.11 13.30
N TYR A 328 10.87 -35.99 13.54
CA TYR A 328 10.28 -35.76 14.87
C TYR A 328 8.89 -35.11 14.90
N TYR A 329 8.31 -34.70 13.77
CA TYR A 329 7.05 -33.93 13.77
C TYR A 329 5.84 -34.71 14.34
N ASP A 330 5.96 -36.02 14.56
CA ASP A 330 4.91 -36.82 15.22
C ASP A 330 4.93 -36.74 16.76
N VAL A 331 6.04 -36.29 17.36
CA VAL A 331 6.25 -36.31 18.80
C VAL A 331 5.33 -35.33 19.51
N LEU A 332 5.44 -34.03 19.22
CA LEU A 332 4.70 -33.01 19.94
C LEU A 332 3.17 -33.13 19.78
N PRO A 333 2.60 -33.44 18.58
CA PRO A 333 1.18 -33.71 18.44
C PRO A 333 0.67 -34.88 19.31
N ARG A 334 1.51 -35.89 19.57
CA ARG A 334 1.19 -36.99 20.49
C ARG A 334 1.24 -36.51 21.94
N VAL A 335 2.31 -35.83 22.34
CA VAL A 335 2.47 -35.28 23.70
C VAL A 335 1.32 -34.33 24.06
N ILE A 336 0.90 -33.47 23.12
CA ILE A 336 -0.23 -32.56 23.31
C ILE A 336 -1.51 -33.30 23.69
N ARG A 337 -1.79 -34.42 23.01
CA ARG A 337 -2.98 -35.23 23.27
C ARG A 337 -2.88 -35.95 24.61
N ASP A 338 -1.72 -36.54 24.90
CA ASP A 338 -1.51 -37.33 26.12
C ASP A 338 -1.53 -36.45 27.38
N GLN A 339 -1.08 -35.20 27.28
CA GLN A 339 -1.00 -34.25 28.39
C GLN A 339 -2.11 -33.20 28.39
N ASN A 340 -3.05 -33.26 27.43
CA ASN A 340 -4.14 -32.30 27.25
C ASN A 340 -3.66 -30.82 27.17
N ILE A 341 -2.53 -30.59 26.52
CA ILE A 341 -1.92 -29.26 26.35
C ILE A 341 -2.84 -28.38 25.49
N GLN A 342 -3.16 -27.18 25.96
CA GLN A 342 -4.05 -26.26 25.25
C GLN A 342 -3.28 -25.20 24.46
N THR A 343 -2.11 -24.79 24.97
CA THR A 343 -1.28 -23.74 24.36
C THR A 343 0.15 -24.22 24.17
N VAL A 344 0.66 -24.09 22.94
CA VAL A 344 2.06 -24.39 22.58
C VAL A 344 2.75 -23.11 22.14
N LEU A 345 3.95 -22.90 22.65
CA LEU A 345 4.90 -21.94 22.12
C LEU A 345 6.11 -22.67 21.52
N GLU A 346 6.51 -22.30 20.32
CA GLU A 346 7.69 -22.83 19.62
C GLU A 346 8.69 -21.69 19.37
N VAL A 347 9.94 -21.89 19.77
CA VAL A 347 11.07 -21.00 19.48
C VAL A 347 11.90 -21.62 18.37
N GLY A 348 12.05 -20.91 17.25
CA GLY A 348 12.60 -21.45 16.01
C GLY A 348 11.52 -22.17 15.21
N VAL A 349 10.99 -21.50 14.19
CA VAL A 349 9.85 -21.99 13.40
C VAL A 349 10.31 -22.44 12.01
N ALA A 350 11.37 -21.81 11.49
CA ALA A 350 11.96 -22.12 10.20
C ALA A 350 10.91 -22.13 9.07
N LEU A 351 10.77 -23.26 8.36
CA LEU A 351 9.77 -23.47 7.30
C LEU A 351 8.34 -23.59 7.83
N GLY A 352 8.12 -23.67 9.14
CA GLY A 352 6.79 -23.81 9.76
C GLY A 352 6.14 -25.19 9.56
N GLY A 353 6.90 -26.19 9.10
CA GLY A 353 6.40 -27.56 8.93
C GLY A 353 5.97 -28.20 10.25
N HIS A 354 6.75 -27.98 11.32
CA HIS A 354 6.43 -28.51 12.65
C HIS A 354 5.17 -27.84 13.22
N ALA A 355 5.10 -26.51 13.14
CA ALA A 355 3.91 -25.71 13.44
C ALA A 355 2.64 -26.25 12.78
N GLU A 356 2.71 -26.52 11.47
CA GLU A 356 1.61 -27.09 10.69
C GLU A 356 1.26 -28.51 11.16
N ALA A 357 2.24 -29.35 11.46
CA ALA A 357 2.02 -30.69 11.98
C ALA A 357 1.32 -30.67 13.36
N ILE A 358 1.73 -29.76 14.25
CA ILE A 358 1.10 -29.51 15.55
C ILE A 358 -0.37 -29.10 15.36
N LEU A 359 -0.63 -28.10 14.52
CA LEU A 359 -1.97 -27.56 14.31
C LEU A 359 -2.93 -28.53 13.62
N LYS A 360 -2.43 -29.37 12.70
CA LYS A 360 -3.23 -30.37 11.97
C LYS A 360 -3.50 -31.63 12.78
N ASN A 361 -2.52 -32.09 13.56
CA ASN A 361 -2.54 -33.44 14.15
C ASN A 361 -2.74 -33.45 15.68
N SER A 362 -3.18 -32.32 16.25
CA SER A 362 -3.50 -32.22 17.67
C SER A 362 -4.71 -31.31 17.92
N GLU A 363 -5.24 -31.37 19.14
CA GLU A 363 -6.35 -30.54 19.62
C GLU A 363 -5.88 -29.21 20.21
N VAL A 364 -4.65 -28.76 19.90
CA VAL A 364 -4.11 -27.51 20.46
C VAL A 364 -5.02 -26.33 20.10
N ARG A 365 -5.40 -25.57 21.12
CA ARG A 365 -6.28 -24.41 20.96
C ARG A 365 -5.53 -23.21 20.41
N SER A 366 -4.27 -23.04 20.82
CA SER A 366 -3.42 -21.92 20.42
C SER A 366 -1.99 -22.38 20.22
N TYR A 367 -1.45 -22.12 19.03
CA TYR A 367 -0.03 -22.25 18.69
C TYR A 367 0.57 -20.85 18.51
N ILE A 368 1.75 -20.65 19.09
CA ILE A 368 2.52 -19.41 18.99
C ILE A 368 3.93 -19.76 18.53
N GLY A 369 4.31 -19.37 17.33
CA GLY A 369 5.68 -19.49 16.82
C GLY A 369 6.47 -18.20 17.05
N VAL A 370 7.72 -18.32 17.45
CA VAL A 370 8.68 -17.21 17.62
C VAL A 370 9.90 -17.49 16.76
N ASP A 371 10.15 -16.65 15.77
CA ASP A 371 11.30 -16.78 14.89
C ASP A 371 11.71 -15.40 14.36
N PRO A 372 12.98 -15.00 14.45
CA PRO A 372 13.38 -13.67 14.02
C PRO A 372 13.30 -13.47 12.51
N TYR A 373 13.32 -14.54 11.70
CA TYR A 373 13.46 -14.49 10.25
C TYR A 373 14.52 -13.45 9.82
N GLN A 374 15.75 -13.67 10.29
CA GLN A 374 16.94 -12.87 10.02
C GLN A 374 18.18 -13.77 10.07
N LEU A 375 19.30 -13.28 9.55
CA LEU A 375 20.59 -13.95 9.69
C LEU A 375 21.15 -13.77 11.11
N TYR A 376 21.45 -14.87 11.81
CA TYR A 376 22.09 -14.89 13.13
C TYR A 376 23.29 -15.85 13.21
N ASP A 377 23.35 -16.86 12.33
CA ASP A 377 24.54 -17.68 12.13
C ASP A 377 24.81 -17.83 10.62
N PRO A 378 25.88 -17.21 10.10
CA PRO A 378 26.21 -17.31 8.67
C PRO A 378 26.68 -18.71 8.25
N ASN A 379 27.00 -19.60 9.21
CA ASN A 379 27.43 -20.97 8.91
C ASN A 379 26.28 -21.97 8.98
N ASP A 380 25.10 -21.56 9.42
CA ASP A 380 23.93 -22.42 9.49
C ASP A 380 23.42 -22.76 8.08
N GLY A 381 23.28 -24.06 7.80
CA GLY A 381 22.91 -24.56 6.48
C GLY A 381 21.53 -24.09 6.06
N PHE A 382 20.56 -24.08 6.99
CA PHE A 382 19.22 -23.61 6.71
C PHE A 382 19.21 -22.12 6.35
N GLN A 383 19.87 -21.27 7.14
CA GLN A 383 19.97 -19.84 6.85
C GLN A 383 20.66 -19.53 5.52
N ILE A 384 21.67 -20.32 5.13
CA ILE A 384 22.30 -20.22 3.80
C ILE A 384 21.28 -20.52 2.70
N ASP A 385 20.47 -21.57 2.85
CA ASP A 385 19.43 -21.93 1.88
C ASP A 385 18.33 -20.86 1.82
N VAL A 386 17.94 -20.28 2.96
CA VAL A 386 16.99 -19.15 3.00
C VAL A 386 17.54 -17.92 2.28
N GLY A 387 18.84 -17.67 2.35
CA GLY A 387 19.51 -16.63 1.56
C GLY A 387 19.25 -16.76 0.05
N ARG A 388 19.01 -17.97 -0.46
CA ARG A 388 18.70 -18.22 -1.88
C ARG A 388 17.29 -17.79 -2.29
N TYR A 389 16.39 -17.56 -1.33
CA TYR A 389 15.08 -16.95 -1.61
C TYR A 389 15.21 -15.45 -1.88
N GLY A 390 16.35 -14.83 -1.54
CA GLY A 390 16.63 -13.41 -1.71
C GLY A 390 16.33 -12.57 -0.47
N SER A 391 15.47 -13.03 0.45
CA SER A 391 15.22 -12.39 1.74
C SER A 391 14.52 -13.33 2.72
N PHE A 392 14.88 -13.24 4.00
CA PHE A 392 14.12 -13.87 5.09
C PHE A 392 12.69 -13.35 5.19
N ASP A 393 12.41 -12.15 4.67
CA ASP A 393 11.04 -11.63 4.59
C ASP A 393 10.12 -12.52 3.76
N TYR A 394 10.64 -13.08 2.66
CA TYR A 394 9.85 -13.99 1.84
C TYR A 394 9.51 -15.28 2.56
N LEU A 395 10.45 -15.82 3.33
CA LEU A 395 10.19 -16.99 4.15
C LEU A 395 9.14 -16.68 5.24
N TYR A 396 9.31 -15.57 5.98
CA TYR A 396 8.35 -15.15 7.00
C TYR A 396 6.93 -15.03 6.43
N ARG A 397 6.78 -14.32 5.31
CA ARG A 397 5.49 -14.14 4.64
C ARG A 397 4.94 -15.46 4.10
N TRP A 398 5.80 -16.37 3.64
CA TRP A 398 5.34 -17.67 3.16
C TRP A 398 4.78 -18.50 4.33
N VAL A 399 5.49 -18.55 5.46
CA VAL A 399 4.99 -19.25 6.65
C VAL A 399 3.70 -18.60 7.17
N LYS A 400 3.66 -17.28 7.29
CA LYS A 400 2.49 -16.56 7.83
C LYS A 400 1.28 -16.56 6.88
N ASP A 401 1.47 -16.14 5.64
CA ASP A 401 0.39 -15.79 4.71
C ASP A 401 0.02 -16.95 3.77
N ILE A 402 0.82 -18.02 3.73
CA ILE A 402 0.53 -19.22 2.95
C ILE A 402 0.34 -20.43 3.86
N ARG A 403 1.38 -20.87 4.59
CA ARG A 403 1.29 -22.12 5.37
C ARG A 403 0.31 -22.01 6.54
N LEU A 404 0.46 -20.98 7.38
CA LEU A 404 -0.32 -20.86 8.62
C LEU A 404 -1.68 -20.18 8.43
N LYS A 405 -1.91 -19.55 7.28
CA LYS A 405 -3.12 -18.75 7.01
C LYS A 405 -4.43 -19.53 7.24
N SER A 406 -4.46 -20.80 6.86
CA SER A 406 -5.67 -21.64 6.96
C SER A 406 -6.10 -21.93 8.41
N PHE A 407 -5.21 -21.78 9.40
CA PHE A 407 -5.52 -22.01 10.81
C PHE A 407 -6.11 -20.79 11.52
N GLY A 408 -6.13 -19.63 10.84
CA GLY A 408 -6.71 -18.39 11.36
C GLY A 408 -6.19 -18.04 12.75
N LYS A 409 -7.10 -17.81 13.70
CA LYS A 409 -6.74 -17.38 15.07
C LYS A 409 -6.05 -18.45 15.92
N ARG A 410 -5.99 -19.71 15.48
CA ARG A 410 -5.28 -20.78 16.20
C ARG A 410 -3.76 -20.67 16.07
N ALA A 411 -3.28 -19.97 15.05
CA ALA A 411 -1.85 -19.81 14.79
C ALA A 411 -1.44 -18.34 14.87
N ARG A 412 -0.41 -18.05 15.65
CA ARG A 412 0.22 -16.73 15.71
C ARG A 412 1.72 -16.88 15.48
N LEU A 413 2.28 -16.06 14.60
CA LEU A 413 3.72 -16.00 14.35
C LEU A 413 4.24 -14.63 14.84
N ILE A 414 5.27 -14.65 15.69
CA ILE A 414 5.96 -13.47 16.21
C ILE A 414 7.33 -13.40 15.51
N ARG A 415 7.56 -12.33 14.76
CA ARG A 415 8.83 -12.09 14.06
C ARG A 415 9.77 -11.28 14.94
N GLU A 416 10.36 -11.91 15.95
CA GLU A 416 11.28 -11.28 16.89
C GLU A 416 12.37 -12.25 17.33
N LYS A 417 13.45 -11.72 17.91
CA LYS A 417 14.43 -12.54 18.62
C LYS A 417 13.76 -13.20 19.82
N SER A 418 14.10 -14.46 20.07
CA SER A 418 13.52 -15.28 21.14
C SER A 418 13.42 -14.57 22.50
N THR A 419 14.52 -13.99 22.99
CA THR A 419 14.57 -13.33 24.29
C THR A 419 13.80 -12.01 24.36
N ASP A 420 13.63 -11.32 23.24
CA ASP A 420 12.81 -10.11 23.16
C ASP A 420 11.31 -10.49 23.17
N ALA A 421 10.92 -11.51 22.40
CA ALA A 421 9.57 -12.05 22.38
C ALA A 421 9.14 -12.58 23.77
N ALA A 422 10.04 -13.24 24.50
CA ALA A 422 9.77 -13.77 25.84
C ALA A 422 9.29 -12.69 26.84
N ARG A 423 9.69 -11.42 26.66
CA ARG A 423 9.28 -10.29 27.51
C ARG A 423 7.79 -9.95 27.37
N GLN A 424 7.14 -10.43 26.32
CA GLN A 424 5.72 -10.22 26.07
C GLN A 424 4.83 -11.20 26.87
N PHE A 425 5.43 -12.17 27.56
CA PHE A 425 4.71 -13.23 28.27
C PHE A 425 4.90 -13.12 29.78
N GLU A 426 3.80 -13.34 30.49
CA GLU A 426 3.83 -13.50 31.94
C GLU A 426 4.44 -14.84 32.33
N ASP A 427 5.02 -14.91 33.53
CA ASP A 427 5.50 -16.17 34.08
C ASP A 427 4.33 -17.14 34.30
N GLU A 428 4.60 -18.44 34.19
CA GLU A 428 3.58 -19.50 34.36
C GLU A 428 2.30 -19.31 33.50
N SER A 429 2.44 -18.77 32.29
CA SER A 429 1.31 -18.51 31.38
C SER A 429 1.13 -19.55 30.27
N LEU A 430 2.17 -20.37 30.00
CA LEU A 430 2.19 -21.32 28.88
C LEU A 430 2.11 -22.78 29.34
N ASP A 431 1.38 -23.61 28.61
CA ASP A 431 1.22 -25.05 28.91
C ASP A 431 2.34 -25.90 28.31
N CYS A 432 2.99 -25.44 27.25
CA CYS A 432 4.07 -26.17 26.59
C CYS A 432 4.98 -25.20 25.86
N ILE A 433 6.28 -25.42 25.97
CA ILE A 433 7.30 -24.67 25.24
C ILE A 433 8.21 -25.66 24.51
N PHE A 434 8.43 -25.43 23.22
CA PHE A 434 9.34 -26.19 22.36
C PHE A 434 10.51 -25.29 21.94
N ILE A 435 11.76 -25.70 22.17
CA ILE A 435 12.98 -24.95 21.84
C ILE A 435 13.71 -25.62 20.68
N ASP A 436 13.86 -24.91 19.57
CA ASP A 436 14.48 -25.37 18.32
C ASP A 436 15.07 -24.18 17.53
N GLY A 437 15.73 -23.27 18.24
CA GLY A 437 16.17 -21.97 17.74
C GLY A 437 17.59 -21.97 17.18
N ASP A 438 18.52 -21.40 17.94
CA ASP A 438 19.92 -21.28 17.58
C ASP A 438 20.74 -22.29 18.38
N HIS A 439 21.49 -23.15 17.69
CA HIS A 439 22.11 -24.33 18.28
C HIS A 439 23.45 -24.05 18.97
N ARG A 440 23.85 -22.78 19.04
CA ARG A 440 25.04 -22.35 19.79
C ARG A 440 24.72 -22.34 21.28
N TYR A 441 25.66 -22.83 22.09
CA TYR A 441 25.50 -23.01 23.53
C TYR A 441 24.90 -21.78 24.24
N GLU A 442 25.45 -20.58 23.98
CA GLU A 442 24.98 -19.34 24.61
C GLU A 442 23.55 -18.97 24.21
N ALA A 443 23.15 -19.27 22.97
CA ALA A 443 21.81 -18.95 22.48
C ALA A 443 20.77 -19.89 23.12
N VAL A 444 21.05 -21.20 23.16
CA VAL A 444 20.22 -22.19 23.86
C VAL A 444 20.04 -21.81 25.33
N LEU A 445 21.14 -21.47 26.02
CA LEU A 445 21.08 -21.11 27.43
C LEU A 445 20.26 -19.82 27.67
N ASN A 446 20.33 -18.86 26.75
CA ASN A 446 19.51 -17.65 26.80
C ASN A 446 18.02 -17.95 26.57
N ASP A 447 17.70 -18.87 25.66
CA ASP A 447 16.33 -19.33 25.44
C ASP A 447 15.77 -20.04 26.67
N LEU A 448 16.52 -20.98 27.25
CA LEU A 448 16.12 -21.69 28.47
C LEU A 448 15.87 -20.72 29.62
N ARG A 449 16.77 -19.76 29.86
CA ARG A 449 16.62 -18.72 30.89
C ARG A 449 15.39 -17.84 30.65
N ALA A 450 15.11 -17.49 29.41
CA ALA A 450 14.00 -16.59 29.07
C ALA A 450 12.64 -17.30 29.15
N TRP A 451 12.56 -18.55 28.71
CA TRP A 451 11.30 -19.25 28.51
C TRP A 451 10.93 -20.21 29.65
N PHE A 452 11.88 -20.79 30.38
CA PHE A 452 11.54 -21.70 31.48
C PHE A 452 10.67 -21.03 32.55
N PRO A 453 10.87 -19.75 32.95
CA PRO A 453 9.95 -19.04 33.84
C PRO A 453 8.51 -18.91 33.30
N LYS A 454 8.33 -18.87 31.97
CA LYS A 454 7.02 -18.70 31.30
C LYS A 454 6.17 -19.97 31.28
N LEU A 455 6.81 -21.13 31.42
CA LEU A 455 6.12 -22.43 31.50
C LEU A 455 5.36 -22.56 32.83
N LYS A 456 4.16 -23.15 32.81
CA LYS A 456 3.41 -23.50 34.03
C LYS A 456 4.07 -24.62 34.81
N LYS A 457 3.87 -24.64 36.13
CA LYS A 457 4.25 -25.81 36.95
C LYS A 457 3.45 -27.05 36.53
N GLY A 458 4.08 -28.21 36.58
CA GLY A 458 3.50 -29.49 36.17
C GLY A 458 3.40 -29.69 34.65
N HIS A 459 3.86 -28.73 33.86
CA HIS A 459 3.85 -28.79 32.40
C HIS A 459 5.26 -29.05 31.83
N LEU A 460 5.33 -29.18 30.51
CA LEU A 460 6.53 -29.65 29.80
C LEU A 460 7.22 -28.55 29.01
N MET A 461 8.54 -28.53 29.10
CA MET A 461 9.40 -27.95 28.08
C MET A 461 10.03 -29.10 27.30
N LEU A 462 10.08 -28.95 25.98
CA LEU A 462 10.70 -29.87 25.05
C LEU A 462 11.66 -29.10 24.14
N GLY A 463 12.51 -29.82 23.42
CA GLY A 463 13.24 -29.23 22.31
C GLY A 463 13.96 -30.27 21.47
N ASP A 464 14.54 -29.78 20.37
CA ASP A 464 15.25 -30.60 19.40
C ASP A 464 16.78 -30.57 19.64
N ASP A 465 17.52 -31.31 18.81
CA ASP A 465 18.96 -31.21 18.59
C ASP A 465 19.85 -31.52 19.80
N TYR A 466 19.35 -32.28 20.77
CA TYR A 466 20.16 -32.77 21.90
C TYR A 466 21.37 -33.62 21.48
N TRP A 467 21.40 -34.14 20.25
CA TRP A 467 22.56 -34.85 19.72
C TRP A 467 23.73 -33.90 19.38
N MET A 468 23.46 -32.59 19.26
CA MET A 468 24.47 -31.55 19.09
C MET A 468 25.10 -31.20 20.44
N LYS A 469 26.43 -31.18 20.47
CA LYS A 469 27.22 -30.98 21.69
C LYS A 469 26.81 -29.72 22.47
N ASP A 470 26.76 -28.57 21.79
CA ASP A 470 26.47 -27.28 22.41
C ASP A 470 25.05 -27.21 22.99
N VAL A 471 24.08 -27.84 22.32
CA VAL A 471 22.69 -27.94 22.79
C VAL A 471 22.63 -28.82 24.04
N ALA A 472 23.23 -30.01 24.00
CA ALA A 472 23.26 -30.93 25.15
C ALA A 472 23.91 -30.29 26.38
N GLU A 473 25.08 -29.66 26.21
CA GLU A 473 25.81 -29.00 27.30
C GLU A 473 24.99 -27.87 27.93
N ALA A 474 24.29 -27.05 27.13
CA ALA A 474 23.44 -25.98 27.64
C ALA A 474 22.20 -26.50 28.39
N VAL A 475 21.52 -27.51 27.84
CA VAL A 475 20.34 -28.15 28.44
C VAL A 475 20.69 -28.80 29.77
N ASP A 476 21.76 -29.59 29.80
CA ASP A 476 22.19 -30.30 31.01
C ASP A 476 22.63 -29.33 32.10
N GLU A 477 23.45 -28.33 31.76
CA GLU A 477 23.90 -27.33 32.74
C GLU A 477 22.73 -26.56 33.35
N PHE A 478 21.78 -26.12 32.52
CA PHE A 478 20.64 -25.34 32.98
C PHE A 478 19.75 -26.18 33.89
N PHE A 479 19.35 -27.38 33.47
CA PHE A 479 18.41 -28.20 34.24
C PHE A 479 19.03 -28.90 35.45
N GLN A 480 20.35 -29.15 35.44
CA GLN A 480 21.06 -29.56 36.65
C GLN A 480 20.97 -28.50 37.74
N ARG A 481 21.09 -27.20 37.37
CA ARG A 481 20.95 -26.08 38.33
C ARG A 481 19.52 -25.89 38.82
N GLU A 482 18.54 -26.12 37.95
CA GLU A 482 17.12 -26.09 38.32
C GLU A 482 16.65 -27.33 39.08
N GLY A 483 17.53 -28.32 39.29
CA GLY A 483 17.22 -29.58 39.98
C GLY A 483 16.19 -30.41 39.22
N LYS A 484 16.22 -30.39 37.89
CA LYS A 484 15.30 -31.11 37.02
C LYS A 484 16.02 -32.25 36.28
N GLU A 485 15.28 -33.32 36.05
CA GLU A 485 15.76 -34.47 35.27
C GLU A 485 15.33 -34.32 33.81
N VAL A 486 16.29 -34.39 32.90
CA VAL A 486 16.05 -34.41 31.45
C VAL A 486 15.71 -35.83 31.03
N PHE A 487 14.61 -35.98 30.32
CA PHE A 487 14.16 -37.25 29.73
C PHE A 487 13.84 -37.07 28.25
N PHE A 488 13.40 -38.13 27.57
CA PHE A 488 13.25 -38.12 26.12
C PHE A 488 11.94 -38.74 25.66
N PHE A 489 11.33 -38.11 24.66
CA PHE A 489 10.31 -38.72 23.83
C PHE A 489 10.95 -39.24 22.55
N GLU A 490 10.53 -40.42 22.11
CA GLU A 490 11.01 -41.04 20.87
C GLU A 490 9.97 -40.88 19.76
N SER A 491 10.41 -40.45 18.58
CA SER A 491 9.60 -40.38 17.37
C SER A 491 9.39 -41.76 16.77
N LYS A 492 8.53 -41.85 15.75
CA LYS A 492 8.36 -43.11 15.00
C LYS A 492 9.62 -43.58 14.28
N SER A 493 10.56 -42.68 13.99
CA SER A 493 11.84 -43.02 13.35
C SER A 493 12.94 -43.36 14.35
N GLY A 494 12.65 -43.34 15.65
CA GLY A 494 13.63 -43.55 16.72
C GLY A 494 14.40 -42.28 17.11
N TYR A 495 14.04 -41.13 16.53
CA TYR A 495 14.66 -39.85 16.84
C TYR A 495 14.21 -39.35 18.21
N ARG A 496 15.11 -38.74 18.99
CA ARG A 496 14.87 -38.37 20.39
C ARG A 496 14.71 -36.87 20.57
N ILE A 497 13.59 -36.47 21.14
CA ILE A 497 13.28 -35.09 21.58
C ILE A 497 13.48 -35.03 23.08
N TRP A 498 14.31 -34.09 23.54
CA TRP A 498 14.54 -33.90 24.97
C TRP A 498 13.35 -33.20 25.61
N ALA A 499 13.10 -33.48 26.88
CA ALA A 499 11.99 -32.92 27.63
C ALA A 499 12.31 -32.82 29.12
N VAL A 500 11.59 -31.92 29.79
CA VAL A 500 11.68 -31.70 31.24
C VAL A 500 10.32 -31.26 31.80
N HIS A 501 10.02 -31.69 33.02
CA HIS A 501 8.87 -31.20 33.78
C HIS A 501 9.26 -29.97 34.60
N LYS A 502 8.44 -28.92 34.58
CA LYS A 502 8.62 -27.76 35.46
C LYS A 502 8.02 -27.95 36.84
#